data_AF-A0A914RXB1-F1
#
_entry.id   AF-A0A914RXB1-F1
#
_cell.length_a   1.000
_cell.length_b   1.000
_cell.length_c   1.000
_cell.angle_alpha   90.00
_cell.angle_beta   90.00
_cell.angle_gamma   90.00
#
_symmetry.space_group_name_H-M   'P 1'
#
loop_
_entity.id
_entity.type
_entity.pdbx_description
1 polymer ?
#
loop_
_entity_poly.entity_id
_entity_poly.type
_entity_poly.pdbx_seq_one_letter_code
_entity_poly.pdbx_strand_id
1 'polypeptide(L)'
;MVAQLPCFEGIQHPCRGEIVLAISVRHDNGVRHFMVNQDNDGSFYCEHHHEKSVSDLVSYYTTTKTPLSSSSGVRLRRPIARPQWLLNHDAIRLVKKLGEGAFGE
;
A
#
# COMPACT_ATOMS: atom_id res chain seq x y z
N MET A 1 29.02 -2.65 14.95
CA MET A 1 27.97 -2.54 15.98
C MET A 1 26.65 -2.87 15.30
N VAL A 2 26.24 -4.13 15.38
CA VAL A 2 25.03 -4.65 14.73
C VAL A 2 23.92 -4.61 15.79
N ALA A 3 22.92 -3.77 15.59
CA ALA A 3 21.72 -3.80 16.43
C ALA A 3 20.78 -4.85 15.85
N GLN A 4 20.80 -6.02 16.48
CA GLN A 4 19.86 -7.11 16.25
C GLN A 4 18.51 -6.72 16.86
N LEU A 5 17.48 -6.58 16.02
CA LEU A 5 16.10 -6.48 16.47
C LEU A 5 15.64 -7.87 16.97
N PRO A 6 14.88 -7.96 18.06
CA PRO A 6 14.52 -9.23 18.67
C PRO A 6 13.57 -10.01 17.75
N CYS A 7 13.93 -11.28 17.53
CA CYS A 7 13.12 -12.28 16.86
C CYS A 7 11.74 -12.39 17.54
N PHE A 8 10.68 -12.09 16.79
CA PHE A 8 9.32 -12.50 17.15
C PHE A 8 9.20 -14.00 16.83
N GLU A 9 9.40 -14.84 17.83
CA GLU A 9 9.09 -16.27 17.75
C GLU A 9 7.57 -16.47 17.67
N GLY A 10 7.10 -17.00 16.55
CA GLY A 10 5.70 -17.36 16.37
C GLY A 10 5.31 -17.56 14.90
N ILE A 11 5.91 -18.57 14.25
CA ILE A 11 5.51 -19.11 12.93
C ILE A 11 5.39 -18.05 11.82
N GLN A 12 6.54 -17.58 11.32
CA GLN A 12 6.58 -16.92 10.02
C GLN A 12 7.03 -17.93 8.97
N HIS A 13 6.06 -18.50 8.24
CA HIS A 13 6.38 -19.03 6.91
C HIS A 13 7.11 -17.93 6.15
N PRO A 14 8.22 -18.22 5.44
CA PRO A 14 8.83 -17.21 4.58
C PRO A 14 7.82 -16.88 3.50
N CYS A 15 7.14 -15.74 3.64
CA CYS A 15 6.37 -15.12 2.58
C CYS A 15 7.39 -14.80 1.47
N ARG A 16 7.54 -15.71 0.51
CA ARG A 16 8.42 -15.58 -0.67
C ARG A 16 7.88 -14.55 -1.67
N GLY A 17 7.15 -13.55 -1.19
CA GLY A 17 6.61 -12.48 -2.01
C GLY A 17 7.38 -11.19 -1.80
N GLU A 18 7.55 -10.43 -2.86
CA GLU A 18 8.16 -9.10 -2.81
C GLU A 18 7.12 -8.09 -2.29
N ILE A 19 7.52 -7.23 -1.34
CA ILE A 19 6.67 -6.13 -0.88
C ILE A 19 6.65 -5.07 -1.99
N VAL A 20 5.48 -4.83 -2.57
CA VAL A 20 5.33 -3.92 -3.72
C VAL A 20 4.57 -2.65 -3.38
N LEU A 21 3.58 -2.73 -2.48
CA LEU A 21 2.67 -1.62 -2.19
C LEU A 21 2.21 -1.66 -0.72
N ALA A 22 1.61 -0.56 -0.26
CA ALA A 22 0.95 -0.49 1.04
C ALA A 22 -0.46 0.10 0.93
N ILE A 23 -1.45 -0.54 1.54
CA ILE A 23 -2.80 -0.02 1.73
C ILE A 23 -2.84 0.73 3.06
N SER A 24 -3.08 2.03 3.00
CA SER A 24 -3.17 2.89 4.19
C SER A 24 -4.63 3.14 4.56
N VAL A 25 -5.01 2.84 5.79
CA VAL A 25 -6.41 2.93 6.26
C VAL A 25 -6.48 3.71 7.55
N ARG A 26 -7.41 4.67 7.64
CA ARG A 26 -7.72 5.37 8.89
C ARG A 26 -8.51 4.44 9.81
N HIS A 27 -8.00 4.21 11.02
CA HIS A 27 -8.63 3.36 12.04
C HIS A 27 -8.25 3.87 13.44
N ASP A 28 -9.20 3.92 14.38
CA ASP A 28 -9.02 4.37 15.77
C ASP A 28 -8.17 5.65 15.94
N ASN A 29 -8.54 6.70 15.20
CA ASN A 29 -7.84 7.99 15.21
C ASN A 29 -6.37 7.95 14.72
N GLY A 30 -5.93 6.85 14.12
CA GLY A 30 -4.62 6.71 13.48
C GLY A 30 -4.72 6.25 12.03
N VAL A 31 -3.55 6.08 11.40
CA VAL A 31 -3.40 5.43 10.10
C VAL A 31 -2.68 4.10 10.34
N ARG A 32 -3.24 3.03 9.77
CA ARG A 32 -2.64 1.70 9.75
C ARG A 32 -2.24 1.35 8.32
N HIS A 33 -1.09 0.72 8.18
CA HIS A 33 -0.55 0.32 6.89
C HIS A 33 -0.56 -1.20 6.78
N PHE A 34 -1.16 -1.71 5.72
CA PHE A 34 -1.19 -3.13 5.38
C PHE A 34 -0.35 -3.35 4.13
N MET A 35 0.65 -4.21 4.24
CA MET A 35 1.53 -4.50 3.11
C MET A 35 0.79 -5.36 2.09
N VAL A 36 0.96 -5.01 0.82
CA VAL A 36 0.55 -5.82 -0.32
C VAL A 36 1.80 -6.39 -0.94
N ASN A 37 1.84 -7.71 -0.96
CA ASN A 37 2.96 -8.47 -1.49
C ASN A 37 2.58 -9.04 -2.85
N GLN A 38 3.58 -9.33 -3.66
CA GLN A 38 3.42 -10.04 -4.92
C GLN A 38 4.09 -11.41 -4.83
N ASP A 39 3.37 -12.47 -5.15
CA ASP A 39 3.94 -13.83 -5.22
C ASP A 39 4.75 -14.03 -6.51
N ASN A 40 5.53 -15.09 -6.59
CA ASN A 40 6.36 -15.44 -7.74
C ASN A 40 5.53 -15.61 -9.03
N ASP A 41 4.27 -16.03 -8.89
CA ASP A 41 3.31 -16.19 -9.99
C ASP A 41 2.68 -14.85 -10.44
N GLY A 42 3.09 -13.73 -9.82
CA GLY A 42 2.64 -12.39 -10.15
C GLY A 42 1.32 -11.96 -9.48
N SER A 43 0.69 -12.82 -8.68
CA SER A 43 -0.52 -12.49 -7.92
C SER A 43 -0.23 -11.53 -6.76
N PHE A 44 -1.16 -10.61 -6.49
CA PHE A 44 -1.07 -9.67 -5.38
C PHE A 44 -1.89 -10.15 -4.20
N TYR A 45 -1.33 -10.06 -3.00
CA TYR A 45 -2.03 -10.51 -1.81
C TYR A 45 -1.81 -9.61 -0.60
N CYS A 46 -2.79 -9.66 0.29
CA CYS A 46 -2.70 -9.14 1.64
C CYS A 46 -3.16 -10.26 2.58
N GLU A 47 -2.33 -10.60 3.56
CA GLU A 47 -2.45 -11.81 4.40
C GLU A 47 -2.68 -13.10 3.60
N HIS A 48 -3.94 -13.52 3.46
CA HIS A 48 -4.32 -14.84 2.95
C HIS A 48 -5.11 -14.81 1.64
N HIS A 49 -5.48 -13.62 1.13
CA HIS A 49 -6.28 -13.49 -0.08
C HIS A 49 -5.44 -12.98 -1.25
N HIS A 50 -5.48 -13.71 -2.36
CA HIS A 50 -4.71 -13.43 -3.57
C HIS A 50 -5.63 -13.00 -4.71
N GLU A 51 -5.18 -12.03 -5.49
CA GLU A 51 -5.86 -11.56 -6.70
C GLU A 51 -4.87 -11.28 -7.84
N LYS A 52 -5.38 -11.24 -9.07
CA LYS A 52 -4.55 -11.01 -10.27
C LYS A 52 -4.10 -9.56 -10.42
N SER A 53 -4.83 -8.62 -9.83
CA SER A 53 -4.50 -7.20 -9.85
C SER A 53 -4.77 -6.55 -8.49
N VAL A 54 -4.06 -5.45 -8.20
CA VAL A 54 -4.29 -4.64 -7.00
C VAL A 54 -5.72 -4.07 -6.97
N SER A 55 -6.28 -3.75 -8.13
CA SER A 55 -7.66 -3.26 -8.25
C SER A 55 -8.67 -4.32 -7.81
N ASP A 56 -8.48 -5.56 -8.25
CA ASP A 56 -9.33 -6.69 -7.87
C ASP A 56 -9.18 -6.99 -6.37
N LEU A 57 -7.96 -6.94 -5.84
CA LEU A 57 -7.67 -7.10 -4.42
C LEU A 57 -8.44 -6.09 -3.56
N VAL A 58 -8.36 -4.80 -3.91
CA VAL A 58 -9.09 -3.74 -3.22
C VAL A 58 -10.61 -3.91 -3.38
N SER A 59 -11.07 -4.32 -4.56
CA SER A 59 -12.49 -4.53 -4.86
C SER A 59 -13.08 -5.68 -4.03
N TYR A 60 -12.33 -6.78 -3.88
CA TYR A 60 -12.69 -7.90 -3.00
C TYR A 60 -12.90 -7.41 -1.57
N TYR A 61 -11.88 -6.82 -0.94
CA TYR A 61 -11.94 -6.37 0.46
C TYR A 61 -13.00 -5.27 0.69
N THR A 62 -13.30 -4.47 -0.33
CA THR A 62 -14.35 -3.45 -0.28
C THR A 62 -15.76 -4.06 -0.40
N THR A 63 -15.95 -5.12 -1.20
CA THR A 63 -17.27 -5.70 -1.48
C THR A 63 -17.67 -6.72 -0.43
N THR A 64 -16.78 -7.67 -0.11
CA THR A 64 -17.03 -8.71 0.90
C THR A 64 -16.98 -8.18 2.32
N LYS A 65 -16.43 -6.97 2.49
CA LYS A 65 -16.10 -6.35 3.77
C LYS A 65 -15.16 -7.22 4.62
N THR A 66 -14.47 -8.21 4.06
CA THR A 66 -13.48 -9.02 4.80
C THR A 66 -12.43 -8.09 5.44
N PRO A 67 -11.98 -8.34 6.68
CA PRO A 67 -10.93 -7.53 7.29
C PRO A 67 -9.59 -7.74 6.55
N LEU A 68 -8.81 -6.66 6.41
CA LEU A 68 -7.46 -6.69 5.84
C LEU A 68 -6.47 -7.46 6.71
N SER A 69 -6.74 -7.50 8.02
CA SER A 69 -6.02 -8.39 8.92
C SER A 69 -6.94 -8.98 9.96
N SER A 70 -6.85 -10.30 10.14
CA SER A 70 -7.62 -11.03 11.15
C SER A 70 -7.35 -10.52 12.57
N SER A 71 -6.11 -10.09 12.84
CA SER A 71 -5.70 -9.56 14.15
C SER A 71 -6.26 -8.16 14.46
N SER A 72 -6.42 -7.33 13.43
CA SER A 72 -6.82 -5.93 13.59
C SER A 72 -8.30 -5.67 13.35
N GLY A 73 -8.98 -6.55 12.61
CA GLY A 73 -10.39 -6.39 12.23
C GLY A 73 -10.67 -5.21 11.29
N VAL A 74 -9.65 -4.53 10.78
CA VAL A 74 -9.79 -3.32 9.94
C VAL A 74 -10.38 -3.68 8.58
N ARG A 75 -11.43 -2.96 8.15
CA ARG A 75 -12.16 -3.22 6.89
C ARG A 75 -12.14 -2.01 5.96
N LEU A 76 -12.05 -2.26 4.66
CA LEU A 76 -12.18 -1.21 3.65
C LEU A 76 -13.63 -0.74 3.53
N ARG A 77 -13.82 0.58 3.66
CA ARG A 77 -15.16 1.19 3.62
C ARG A 77 -15.29 2.20 2.49
N ARG A 78 -14.49 3.27 2.54
CA ARG A 78 -14.58 4.39 1.61
C ARG A 78 -13.22 4.64 0.95
N PRO A 79 -13.10 4.49 -0.37
CA PRO A 79 -11.87 4.85 -1.07
C PRO A 79 -11.67 6.37 -1.04
N ILE A 80 -10.42 6.80 -1.07
CA ILE A 80 -10.03 8.21 -1.23
C ILE A 80 -9.64 8.40 -2.69
N ALA A 81 -10.42 9.18 -3.43
CA ALA A 81 -10.16 9.44 -4.84
C ALA A 81 -8.93 10.35 -5.02
N ARG A 82 -8.22 10.15 -6.12
CA ARG A 82 -7.15 11.06 -6.55
C ARG A 82 -7.76 12.44 -6.81
N PRO A 83 -7.25 13.52 -6.18
CA PRO A 83 -7.79 14.85 -6.39
C PRO A 83 -7.44 15.38 -7.79
N GLN A 84 -8.31 16.22 -8.35
CA GLN A 84 -8.16 16.76 -9.71
C GLN A 84 -6.91 17.63 -9.90
N TRP A 85 -6.43 18.27 -8.82
CA TRP A 85 -5.21 19.08 -8.84
C TRP A 85 -3.92 18.25 -8.91
N LEU A 86 -3.98 16.92 -8.72
CA LEU A 86 -2.80 16.05 -8.79
C LEU A 86 -2.55 15.61 -10.24
N LEU A 87 -1.80 16.43 -10.96
CA LEU A 87 -1.43 16.22 -12.37
C LEU A 87 -0.55 14.98 -12.57
N ASN A 88 -0.67 14.35 -13.73
CA ASN A 88 0.26 13.30 -14.17
C ASN A 88 1.51 13.95 -14.76
N HIS A 89 2.66 13.29 -14.62
CA HIS A 89 3.92 13.77 -15.20
C HIS A 89 3.81 14.00 -16.71
N ASP A 90 3.11 13.10 -17.42
CA ASP A 90 2.91 13.18 -18.87
C ASP A 90 2.05 14.39 -19.30
N ALA A 91 1.30 14.98 -18.38
CA ALA A 91 0.52 16.19 -18.64
C ALA A 91 1.34 17.48 -18.48
N ILE A 92 2.60 17.38 -18.06
CA ILE A 92 3.48 18.51 -17.79
C ILE A 92 4.68 18.44 -18.72
N ARG A 93 5.01 19.58 -19.33
CA ARG A 93 6.27 19.76 -20.05
C ARG A 93 7.02 20.92 -19.45
N LEU A 94 8.19 20.63 -18.89
CA LEU A 94 9.14 21.65 -18.44
C LEU A 94 9.62 22.45 -19.66
N VAL A 95 9.61 23.78 -19.54
CA VAL A 95 9.92 24.68 -20.66
C VAL A 95 11.21 25.46 -20.42
N LYS A 96 11.11 26.59 -19.71
CA LYS A 96 12.25 27.44 -19.37
C LYS A 96 12.14 27.81 -17.90
N LYS A 97 13.29 27.80 -17.22
CA LYS A 97 13.44 28.29 -15.86
C LYS A 97 13.15 29.80 -15.77
N LEU A 98 12.37 30.20 -14.78
CA LEU A 98 11.99 31.60 -14.56
C LEU A 98 12.64 32.22 -13.32
N GLY A 99 13.17 31.40 -12.40
CA GLY A 99 13.82 31.85 -11.16
C GLY A 99 14.39 30.67 -10.37
N GLU A 100 14.80 30.94 -9.13
CA GLU A 100 15.22 29.94 -8.15
C GLU A 100 14.56 30.25 -6.79
N GLY A 101 14.11 29.20 -6.10
CA GLY A 101 13.48 29.31 -4.79
C GLY A 101 14.19 28.46 -3.73
N ALA A 102 13.69 28.52 -2.50
CA ALA A 102 14.25 27.79 -1.35
C ALA A 102 14.18 26.25 -1.46
N PHE A 103 13.47 25.71 -2.46
CA PHE A 103 13.32 24.26 -2.70
C PHE A 103 13.92 23.82 -4.05
N GLY A 104 14.62 24.71 -4.76
CA GLY A 104 15.24 24.41 -6.06
C GLY A 104 14.81 25.34 -7.19
N GLU A 105 14.96 24.84 -8.42
CA GLU A 105 14.75 25.54 -9.69
C GLU A 105 13.27 25.78 -10.07
#